data_AF-A0A662J1M7-F1
#
_entry.id   AF-A0A662J1M7-F1
#
_cell.length_a   1.000
_cell.length_b   1.000
_cell.length_c   1.000
_cell.angle_alpha   90.00
_cell.angle_beta   90.00
_cell.angle_gamma   90.00
#
_symmetry.space_group_name_H-M   'P 1'
#
loop_
_entity.id
_entity.type
_entity.pdbx_description
1 polymer ?
#
loop_
_entity_poly.entity_id
_entity_poly.type
_entity_poly.pdbx_seq_one_letter_code
_entity_poly.pdbx_strand_id
1 'polypeptide(L)'
;ANSRVVIPVTAGAEDVASRVAELLGYEVTPRVSFEENIWRVGGKTYRRVLAAEPGDFILVNGIIVGKATSSDVVLVEENGRITGGVGVNLKLHGLEKLERLGFKGLASSKVSSLKLLRGVPPSRAKLSCKGTGVAMLDHEVRRIHELASRVEGVIAVGDDTTLIVADVFERYGKPIMGIMDGDADGLMALSKLPSNSILLVVERDDEAGQLVKQRVLGGKDYVEDSFKVVAERVVELLKPTTKITIRLR
;
A
#
# COMPACT_ATOMS: atom_id res chain seq x y z
N ALA A 1 -5.52 -18.41 21.71
CA ALA A 1 -4.61 -18.65 22.84
C ALA A 1 -4.27 -17.31 23.47
N ASN A 2 -4.59 -17.08 24.74
CA ASN A 2 -4.19 -15.88 25.48
C ASN A 2 -2.78 -16.10 26.04
N SER A 3 -1.75 -16.10 25.19
CA SER A 3 -0.36 -16.16 25.67
C SER A 3 0.05 -14.78 26.16
N ARG A 4 0.23 -14.63 27.48
CA ARG A 4 0.77 -13.43 28.14
C ARG A 4 2.29 -13.49 28.21
N VAL A 5 2.92 -13.52 27.05
CA VAL A 5 4.35 -13.81 26.92
C VAL A 5 5.03 -12.78 26.02
N VAL A 6 6.24 -12.37 26.39
CA VAL A 6 7.18 -11.62 25.57
C VAL A 6 8.35 -12.51 25.20
N ILE A 7 8.65 -12.60 23.90
CA ILE A 7 9.74 -13.44 23.38
C ILE A 7 10.83 -12.53 22.77
N PRO A 8 12.07 -12.56 23.28
CA PRO A 8 13.18 -11.88 22.62
C PRO A 8 13.58 -12.67 21.36
N VAL A 9 13.31 -12.12 20.18
CA VAL A 9 13.57 -12.78 18.88
C VAL A 9 14.98 -12.52 18.33
N THR A 10 15.64 -11.47 18.79
CA THR A 10 17.02 -11.09 18.40
C THR A 10 17.94 -11.07 19.61
N ALA A 11 19.23 -11.39 19.41
CA ALA A 11 20.23 -11.28 20.46
C ALA A 11 20.36 -9.83 20.95
N GLY A 12 20.46 -9.64 22.27
CA GLY A 12 20.55 -8.32 22.90
C GLY A 12 19.21 -7.63 23.14
N ALA A 13 18.08 -8.28 22.82
CA ALA A 13 16.74 -7.75 23.08
C ALA A 13 16.14 -8.19 24.43
N GLU A 14 16.89 -8.95 25.23
CA GLU A 14 16.43 -9.55 26.49
C GLU A 14 16.03 -8.48 27.53
N ASP A 15 16.81 -7.40 27.64
CA ASP A 15 16.51 -6.29 28.54
C ASP A 15 15.22 -5.55 28.14
N VAL A 16 15.03 -5.35 26.83
CA VAL A 16 13.82 -4.72 26.28
C VAL A 16 12.61 -5.62 26.51
N ALA A 17 12.76 -6.92 26.25
CA ALA A 17 11.70 -7.91 26.48
C ALA A 17 11.27 -7.92 27.95
N SER A 18 12.23 -7.86 28.88
CA SER A 18 11.96 -7.82 30.32
C SER A 18 11.19 -6.57 30.73
N ARG A 19 11.58 -5.39 30.23
CA ARG A 19 10.87 -4.14 30.52
C ARG A 19 9.43 -4.13 29.97
N VAL A 20 9.24 -4.64 28.75
CA VAL A 20 7.91 -4.75 28.14
C VAL A 20 7.04 -5.73 28.93
N ALA A 21 7.62 -6.85 29.36
CA ALA A 21 6.92 -7.85 30.15
C ALA A 21 6.48 -7.30 31.51
N GLU A 22 7.35 -6.58 32.22
CA GLU A 22 7.02 -5.94 33.50
C GLU A 22 5.88 -4.92 33.35
N LEU A 23 5.96 -4.04 32.35
CA LEU A 23 4.93 -3.02 32.10
C LEU A 23 3.55 -3.61 31.78
N LEU A 24 3.51 -4.77 31.14
CA LEU A 24 2.28 -5.43 30.71
C LEU A 24 1.81 -6.53 31.68
N GLY A 25 2.61 -6.85 32.71
CA GLY A 25 2.36 -7.98 33.61
C GLY A 25 2.43 -9.34 32.90
N TYR A 26 3.34 -9.47 31.93
CA TYR A 26 3.56 -10.67 31.12
C TYR A 26 4.82 -11.42 31.56
N GLU A 27 4.98 -12.65 31.11
CA GLU A 27 6.17 -13.46 31.35
C GLU A 27 7.16 -13.34 30.19
N VAL A 28 8.46 -13.44 30.46
CA VAL A 28 9.48 -13.54 29.40
C VAL A 28 9.82 -15.00 29.17
N THR A 29 9.77 -15.46 27.93
CA THR A 29 10.29 -16.79 27.58
C THR A 29 11.72 -16.71 27.03
N PRO A 30 12.47 -17.83 27.09
CA PRO A 30 13.75 -17.94 26.40
C PRO A 30 13.62 -17.59 24.92
N ARG A 31 14.73 -17.10 24.36
CA ARG A 31 14.84 -16.83 22.92
C ARG A 31 14.50 -18.08 22.12
N VAL A 32 13.62 -17.91 21.14
CA VAL A 32 13.32 -18.96 20.16
C VAL A 32 14.30 -18.83 19.01
N SER A 33 14.96 -19.92 18.64
CA SER A 33 15.71 -20.02 17.40
C SER A 33 14.76 -20.32 16.25
N PHE A 34 14.80 -19.51 15.21
CA PHE A 34 14.12 -19.82 13.95
C PHE A 34 15.06 -20.66 13.09
N GLU A 35 14.50 -21.61 12.32
CA GLU A 35 15.27 -22.35 11.33
C GLU A 35 15.92 -21.39 10.35
N GLU A 36 17.16 -21.70 9.93
CA GLU A 36 17.79 -20.97 8.84
C GLU A 36 16.94 -21.10 7.58
N ASN A 37 16.42 -19.97 7.12
CA ASN A 37 15.58 -19.91 5.92
C ASN A 37 16.37 -19.45 4.69
N ILE A 38 17.70 -19.44 4.77
CA ILE A 38 18.59 -19.04 3.69
C ILE A 38 19.76 -20.02 3.57
N TRP A 39 20.08 -20.44 2.35
CA TRP A 39 21.20 -21.35 2.09
C TRP A 39 21.85 -21.04 0.75
N ARG A 40 23.07 -21.57 0.52
CA ARG A 40 23.83 -21.36 -0.70
C ARG A 40 24.27 -22.69 -1.29
N VAL A 41 24.02 -22.89 -2.58
CA VAL A 41 24.43 -24.10 -3.33
C VAL A 41 24.83 -23.67 -4.74
N GLY A 42 26.02 -24.10 -5.18
CA GLY A 42 26.46 -23.91 -6.57
C GLY A 42 26.49 -22.44 -7.04
N GLY A 43 26.91 -21.50 -6.18
CA GLY A 43 26.94 -20.07 -6.51
C GLY A 43 25.59 -19.35 -6.43
N LYS A 44 24.50 -20.08 -6.17
CA LYS A 44 23.16 -19.52 -5.97
C LYS A 44 22.84 -19.37 -4.50
N THR A 45 22.12 -18.30 -4.17
CA THR A 45 21.54 -18.09 -2.84
C THR A 45 20.05 -18.38 -2.91
N TYR A 46 19.56 -19.21 -1.99
CA TYR A 46 18.17 -19.60 -1.89
C TYR A 46 17.62 -19.06 -0.59
N ARG A 47 16.44 -18.44 -0.63
CA ARG A 47 15.78 -17.94 0.59
C ARG A 47 14.32 -18.36 0.61
N ARG A 48 13.96 -19.16 1.61
CA ARG A 48 12.57 -19.52 1.90
C ARG A 48 11.83 -18.31 2.50
N VAL A 49 10.66 -18.01 1.94
CA VAL A 49 9.73 -17.03 2.48
C VAL A 49 8.92 -17.72 3.58
N LEU A 50 9.10 -17.27 4.82
CA LEU A 50 8.41 -17.87 5.96
C LEU A 50 6.94 -17.43 5.99
N ALA A 51 6.06 -18.36 6.38
CA ALA A 51 4.61 -18.14 6.51
C ALA A 51 3.92 -17.61 5.22
N ALA A 52 4.43 -17.97 4.05
CA ALA A 52 3.75 -17.71 2.80
C ALA A 52 2.52 -18.63 2.65
N GLU A 53 1.42 -18.08 2.16
CA GLU A 53 0.24 -18.83 1.74
C GLU A 53 0.02 -18.70 0.22
N PRO A 54 -0.60 -19.70 -0.43
CA PRO A 54 -1.04 -19.56 -1.81
C PRO A 54 -1.89 -18.29 -1.99
N GLY A 55 -1.51 -17.47 -2.97
CA GLY A 55 -2.16 -16.20 -3.27
C GLY A 55 -1.49 -14.96 -2.66
N ASP A 56 -0.57 -15.11 -1.71
CA ASP A 56 0.17 -13.98 -1.14
C ASP A 56 1.03 -13.26 -2.18
N PHE A 57 1.15 -11.94 -2.07
CA PHE A 57 2.23 -11.20 -2.70
C PHE A 57 3.54 -11.50 -1.97
N ILE A 58 4.61 -11.72 -2.74
CA ILE A 58 5.97 -11.88 -2.22
C ILE A 58 6.70 -10.56 -2.40
N LEU A 59 7.21 -10.02 -1.29
CA LEU A 59 7.89 -8.73 -1.25
C LEU A 59 9.36 -8.90 -0.89
N VAL A 60 10.21 -8.14 -1.59
CA VAL A 60 11.63 -7.98 -1.26
C VAL A 60 11.91 -6.49 -1.10
N ASN A 61 12.35 -6.08 0.09
CA ASN A 61 12.52 -4.67 0.49
C ASN A 61 11.28 -3.81 0.22
N GLY A 62 10.09 -4.39 0.34
CA GLY A 62 8.81 -3.70 0.10
C GLY A 62 8.37 -3.65 -1.36
N ILE A 63 9.15 -4.19 -2.31
CA ILE A 63 8.77 -4.31 -3.71
C ILE A 63 8.13 -5.68 -3.95
N ILE A 64 6.97 -5.73 -4.61
CA ILE A 64 6.39 -7.01 -5.01
C ILE A 64 7.24 -7.62 -6.11
N VAL A 65 7.81 -8.78 -5.85
CA VAL A 65 8.59 -9.54 -6.83
C VAL A 65 7.81 -10.71 -7.43
N GLY A 66 6.65 -11.04 -6.86
CA GLY A 66 5.85 -12.16 -7.33
C GLY A 66 4.59 -12.41 -6.52
N LYS A 67 3.87 -13.47 -6.88
CA LYS A 67 2.71 -13.99 -6.17
C LYS A 67 2.89 -15.47 -5.86
N ALA A 68 2.71 -15.85 -4.61
CA ALA A 68 2.81 -17.22 -4.14
C ALA A 68 1.77 -18.11 -4.82
N THR A 69 2.22 -19.26 -5.31
CA THR A 69 1.38 -20.32 -5.86
C THR A 69 1.26 -21.51 -4.92
N SER A 70 2.13 -21.60 -3.91
CA SER A 70 2.11 -22.59 -2.83
C SER A 70 2.50 -21.94 -1.48
N SER A 71 2.46 -22.71 -0.39
CA SER A 71 3.00 -22.28 0.91
C SER A 71 4.50 -22.49 1.05
N ASP A 72 5.11 -23.37 0.25
CA ASP A 72 6.57 -23.54 0.20
C ASP A 72 7.16 -22.67 -0.91
N VAL A 73 7.46 -21.42 -0.53
CA VAL A 73 8.00 -20.41 -1.44
C VAL A 73 9.50 -20.23 -1.20
N VAL A 74 10.29 -20.37 -2.26
CA VAL A 74 11.74 -20.16 -2.23
C VAL A 74 12.13 -19.20 -3.35
N LEU A 75 12.80 -18.11 -3.01
CA LEU A 75 13.43 -17.21 -3.97
C LEU A 75 14.84 -17.68 -4.29
N VAL A 76 15.24 -17.59 -5.56
CA VAL A 76 16.56 -17.97 -6.04
C VAL A 76 17.28 -16.74 -6.56
N GLU A 77 18.46 -16.47 -6.01
CA GLU A 77 19.37 -15.41 -6.43
C GLU A 77 20.63 -15.99 -7.05
N GLU A 78 21.06 -15.38 -8.14
CA GLU A 78 22.34 -15.64 -8.80
C GLU A 78 22.93 -14.30 -9.27
N ASN A 79 24.21 -14.06 -9.01
CA ASN A 79 24.93 -12.84 -9.41
C ASN A 79 24.23 -11.53 -8.99
N GLY A 80 23.67 -11.48 -7.78
CA GLY A 80 23.02 -10.28 -7.25
C GLY A 80 21.67 -9.98 -7.89
N ARG A 81 21.04 -10.95 -8.56
CA ARG A 81 19.70 -10.83 -9.17
C ARG A 81 18.82 -12.00 -8.78
N ILE A 82 17.53 -11.76 -8.61
CA ILE A 82 16.57 -12.85 -8.43
C ILE A 82 16.31 -13.48 -9.80
N THR A 83 16.82 -14.69 -10.03
CA THR A 83 16.75 -15.38 -11.31
C THR A 83 15.61 -16.40 -11.38
N GLY A 84 14.99 -16.73 -10.25
CA GLY A 84 13.89 -17.68 -10.22
C GLY A 84 13.25 -17.82 -8.85
N GLY A 85 12.26 -18.71 -8.78
CA GLY A 85 11.62 -19.07 -7.54
C GLY A 85 10.81 -20.36 -7.65
N VAL A 86 10.67 -21.06 -6.53
CA VAL A 86 9.79 -22.22 -6.36
C VAL A 86 8.56 -21.76 -5.60
N GLY A 87 7.38 -22.22 -6.01
CA GLY A 87 6.12 -21.85 -5.33
C GLY A 87 5.71 -20.39 -5.52
N VAL A 88 6.29 -19.67 -6.49
CA VAL A 88 6.00 -18.27 -6.77
C VAL A 88 5.97 -18.01 -8.27
N ASN A 89 4.98 -17.24 -8.72
CA ASN A 89 4.97 -16.62 -10.03
C ASN A 89 5.62 -15.25 -9.94
N LEU A 90 6.82 -15.09 -10.50
CA LEU A 90 7.58 -13.84 -10.43
C LEU A 90 6.99 -12.76 -11.36
N LYS A 91 6.96 -11.52 -10.87
CA LYS A 91 6.59 -10.33 -11.64
C LYS A 91 7.85 -9.66 -12.19
N LEU A 92 8.07 -9.74 -13.49
CA LEU A 92 9.26 -9.18 -14.16
C LEU A 92 9.49 -7.70 -13.81
N HIS A 93 8.46 -6.86 -13.97
CA HIS A 93 8.48 -5.45 -13.59
C HIS A 93 8.94 -5.22 -12.13
N GLY A 94 8.52 -6.09 -11.21
CA GLY A 94 8.90 -6.00 -9.81
C GLY A 94 10.38 -6.26 -9.57
N LEU A 95 10.95 -7.19 -10.34
CA LEU A 95 12.39 -7.47 -10.33
C LEU A 95 13.19 -6.30 -10.92
N GLU A 96 12.74 -5.73 -12.03
CA GLU A 96 13.36 -4.54 -12.64
C GLU A 96 13.35 -3.34 -11.68
N LYS A 97 12.22 -3.10 -10.99
CA LYS A 97 12.08 -2.06 -9.95
C LYS A 97 13.05 -2.31 -8.80
N LEU A 98 13.20 -3.56 -8.36
CA LEU A 98 14.12 -3.95 -7.30
C LEU A 98 15.59 -3.74 -7.69
N GLU A 99 15.99 -4.12 -8.90
CA GLU A 99 17.34 -3.88 -9.44
C GLU A 99 17.64 -2.38 -9.53
N ARG A 100 16.72 -1.59 -10.10
CA ARG A 100 16.85 -0.12 -10.22
C ARG A 100 17.06 0.57 -8.88
N LEU A 101 16.45 0.05 -7.81
CA LEU A 101 16.55 0.59 -6.45
C LEU A 101 17.78 0.08 -5.67
N GLY A 102 18.70 -0.64 -6.33
CA GLY A 102 19.96 -1.06 -5.73
C GLY A 102 19.84 -2.31 -4.86
N PHE A 103 19.23 -3.36 -5.40
CA PHE A 103 19.18 -4.67 -4.76
C PHE A 103 20.59 -5.17 -4.35
N LYS A 104 20.75 -5.54 -3.07
CA LYS A 104 22.04 -6.00 -2.50
C LYS A 104 22.09 -7.51 -2.25
N GLY A 105 21.17 -8.26 -2.84
CA GLY A 105 21.03 -9.70 -2.65
C GLY A 105 20.01 -10.10 -1.59
N LEU A 106 19.59 -11.37 -1.63
CA LEU A 106 18.57 -11.93 -0.76
C LEU A 106 19.04 -12.01 0.68
N ALA A 107 20.34 -12.19 0.94
CA ALA A 107 20.86 -12.33 2.30
C ALA A 107 20.64 -11.07 3.18
N SER A 108 20.81 -9.88 2.61
CA SER A 108 20.65 -8.62 3.34
C SER A 108 19.27 -7.98 3.20
N SER A 109 18.36 -8.59 2.42
CA SER A 109 17.07 -7.99 2.12
C SER A 109 16.00 -8.37 3.14
N LYS A 110 15.00 -7.51 3.33
CA LYS A 110 13.75 -7.90 4.01
C LYS A 110 12.91 -8.69 3.02
N VAL A 111 12.53 -9.92 3.37
CA VAL A 111 11.65 -10.77 2.55
C VAL A 111 10.42 -11.10 3.37
N SER A 112 9.23 -10.87 2.80
CA SER A 112 7.95 -11.10 3.47
C SER A 112 6.88 -11.52 2.47
N SER A 113 5.92 -12.31 2.93
CA SER A 113 4.66 -12.57 2.24
C SER A 113 3.56 -11.65 2.77
N LEU A 114 2.55 -11.38 1.94
CA LEU A 114 1.39 -10.58 2.31
C LEU A 114 0.20 -10.91 1.42
N LYS A 115 -0.92 -11.33 2.02
CA LYS A 115 -2.16 -11.61 1.28
C LYS A 115 -2.76 -10.35 0.64
N LEU A 116 -2.90 -9.29 1.45
CA LEU A 116 -3.38 -7.95 1.11
C LEU A 116 -2.77 -6.95 2.10
N LEU A 117 -2.42 -5.72 1.70
CA LEU A 117 -1.93 -4.69 2.64
C LEU A 117 -2.96 -4.31 3.70
N ARG A 118 -4.24 -4.55 3.43
CA ARG A 118 -5.34 -4.30 4.37
C ARG A 118 -6.42 -5.34 4.11
N GLY A 119 -6.74 -6.17 5.10
CA GLY A 119 -8.05 -6.83 5.11
C GLY A 119 -9.12 -5.74 5.24
N VAL A 120 -10.23 -5.84 4.52
CA VAL A 120 -11.38 -4.96 4.75
C VAL A 120 -11.99 -5.40 6.09
N PRO A 121 -11.81 -4.65 7.20
CA PRO A 121 -12.48 -5.04 8.43
C PRO A 121 -14.00 -4.97 8.20
N PRO A 122 -14.78 -5.90 8.78
CA PRO A 122 -16.23 -5.99 8.52
C PRO A 122 -16.99 -4.73 8.91
N SER A 123 -16.47 -3.95 9.86
CA SER A 123 -16.95 -2.62 10.19
C SER A 123 -15.80 -1.72 10.61
N ARG A 124 -15.93 -0.43 10.30
CA ARG A 124 -15.03 0.63 10.77
C ARG A 124 -15.84 1.65 11.55
N ALA A 125 -15.24 2.17 12.62
CA ALA A 125 -15.77 3.36 13.29
C ALA A 125 -15.87 4.50 12.27
N LYS A 126 -17.07 5.06 12.12
CA LYS A 126 -17.30 6.25 11.32
C LYS A 126 -16.96 7.48 12.14
N LEU A 127 -16.25 8.41 11.53
CA LEU A 127 -15.88 9.69 12.09
C LEU A 127 -16.80 10.74 11.49
N SER A 128 -17.55 11.45 12.35
CA SER A 128 -18.39 12.56 11.92
C SER A 128 -17.60 13.86 12.03
N CYS A 129 -17.47 14.57 10.92
CA CYS A 129 -16.89 15.91 10.89
C CYS A 129 -17.52 16.71 9.75
N LYS A 130 -17.70 18.01 9.97
CA LYS A 130 -18.08 18.94 8.92
C LYS A 130 -16.82 19.53 8.31
N GLY A 131 -16.79 19.62 6.98
CA GLY A 131 -15.70 20.24 6.25
C GLY A 131 -16.23 20.98 5.03
N THR A 132 -15.40 21.86 4.48
CA THR A 132 -15.73 22.68 3.30
C THR A 132 -14.59 22.66 2.30
N GLY A 133 -14.94 22.81 1.02
CA GLY A 133 -13.95 22.83 -0.05
C GLY A 133 -13.43 21.46 -0.44
N VAL A 134 -12.54 21.46 -1.43
CA VAL A 134 -11.91 20.26 -1.98
C VAL A 134 -10.41 20.41 -1.93
N ALA A 135 -9.72 19.42 -1.37
CA ALA A 135 -8.26 19.34 -1.42
C ALA A 135 -7.82 18.40 -2.55
N MET A 136 -6.59 18.60 -3.02
CA MET A 136 -5.92 17.69 -3.94
C MET A 136 -4.75 17.01 -3.21
N LEU A 137 -4.62 15.70 -3.38
CA LEU A 137 -3.50 14.88 -2.92
C LEU A 137 -2.84 14.25 -4.14
N ASP A 138 -1.60 14.64 -4.39
CA ASP A 138 -0.84 14.26 -5.58
C ASP A 138 0.41 13.50 -5.14
N HIS A 139 0.40 12.18 -5.31
CA HIS A 139 1.49 11.25 -4.96
C HIS A 139 2.01 11.35 -3.51
N GLU A 140 1.32 12.09 -2.65
CA GLU A 140 1.72 12.36 -1.28
C GLU A 140 0.51 12.49 -0.35
N VAL A 141 0.52 11.71 0.74
CA VAL A 141 -0.61 11.60 1.68
C VAL A 141 -0.25 12.07 3.09
N ARG A 142 0.73 12.99 3.21
CA ARG A 142 1.08 13.58 4.51
C ARG A 142 -0.15 14.30 5.09
N ARG A 143 -0.45 14.07 6.37
CA ARG A 143 -1.58 14.70 7.10
C ARG A 143 -2.98 14.37 6.54
N ILE A 144 -3.14 13.23 5.87
CA ILE A 144 -4.43 12.81 5.30
C ILE A 144 -5.60 12.86 6.29
N HIS A 145 -5.39 12.49 7.56
CA HIS A 145 -6.42 12.55 8.59
C HIS A 145 -6.83 13.98 8.97
N GLU A 146 -5.88 14.93 8.98
CA GLU A 146 -6.17 16.34 9.22
C GLU A 146 -7.02 16.90 8.08
N LEU A 147 -6.62 16.63 6.83
CA LEU A 147 -7.38 17.04 5.64
C LEU A 147 -8.77 16.42 5.62
N ALA A 148 -8.87 15.10 5.83
CA ALA A 148 -10.13 14.39 5.89
C ALA A 148 -11.07 14.94 6.97
N SER A 149 -10.57 15.60 8.03
CA SER A 149 -11.42 16.27 9.02
C SER A 149 -11.98 17.63 8.56
N ARG A 150 -11.32 18.32 7.62
CA ARG A 150 -11.60 19.73 7.27
C ARG A 150 -12.25 19.97 5.91
N VAL A 151 -12.12 19.04 4.96
CA VAL A 151 -12.63 19.22 3.58
C VAL A 151 -14.01 18.60 3.38
N GLU A 152 -14.73 18.99 2.34
CA GLU A 152 -15.97 18.31 1.91
C GLU A 152 -15.63 17.03 1.14
N GLY A 153 -14.59 17.07 0.29
CA GLY A 153 -14.09 15.92 -0.47
C GLY A 153 -12.66 16.12 -0.94
N VAL A 154 -12.13 15.17 -1.71
CA VAL A 154 -10.72 15.19 -2.13
C VAL A 154 -10.55 14.69 -3.57
N ILE A 155 -9.59 15.25 -4.29
CA ILE A 155 -9.06 14.73 -5.54
C ILE A 155 -7.75 14.00 -5.21
N ALA A 156 -7.64 12.73 -5.59
CA ALA A 156 -6.42 11.94 -5.44
C ALA A 156 -5.83 11.65 -6.82
N VAL A 157 -4.51 11.81 -6.97
CA VAL A 157 -3.75 11.47 -8.17
C VAL A 157 -2.71 10.41 -7.81
N GLY A 158 -2.62 9.37 -8.63
CA GLY A 158 -1.86 8.17 -8.32
C GLY A 158 -2.78 7.00 -8.00
N ASP A 159 -2.47 5.83 -8.55
CA ASP A 159 -3.18 4.59 -8.27
C ASP A 159 -3.10 4.23 -6.77
N ASP A 160 -1.89 4.12 -6.21
CA ASP A 160 -1.66 3.83 -4.79
C ASP A 160 -2.21 4.94 -3.88
N THR A 161 -2.03 6.20 -4.28
CA THR A 161 -2.55 7.37 -3.56
C THR A 161 -4.06 7.28 -3.44
N THR A 162 -4.76 7.01 -4.56
CA THR A 162 -6.21 6.90 -4.61
C THR A 162 -6.72 5.79 -3.71
N LEU A 163 -6.04 4.63 -3.67
CA LEU A 163 -6.41 3.51 -2.81
C LEU A 163 -6.27 3.85 -1.31
N ILE A 164 -5.16 4.50 -0.92
CA ILE A 164 -4.94 4.94 0.46
C ILE A 164 -5.97 6.00 0.85
N VAL A 165 -6.23 6.96 -0.05
CA VAL A 165 -7.16 8.06 0.18
C VAL A 165 -8.58 7.55 0.33
N ALA A 166 -9.02 6.66 -0.56
CA ALA A 166 -10.30 5.99 -0.48
C ALA A 166 -10.54 5.33 0.87
N ASP A 167 -9.55 4.55 1.33
CA ASP A 167 -9.66 3.78 2.55
C ASP A 167 -9.76 4.68 3.81
N VAL A 168 -9.07 5.81 3.81
CA VAL A 168 -9.16 6.79 4.90
C VAL A 168 -10.47 7.57 4.83
N PHE A 169 -10.82 8.12 3.66
CA PHE A 169 -12.01 8.97 3.48
C PHE A 169 -13.33 8.21 3.66
N GLU A 170 -13.36 6.90 3.43
CA GLU A 170 -14.49 6.02 3.77
C GLU A 170 -14.89 6.15 5.24
N ARG A 171 -13.90 6.26 6.14
CA ARG A 171 -14.15 6.39 7.59
C ARG A 171 -14.79 7.73 7.94
N TYR A 172 -14.52 8.77 7.17
CA TYR A 172 -15.10 10.10 7.36
C TYR A 172 -16.42 10.29 6.59
N GLY A 173 -16.81 9.31 5.75
CA GLY A 173 -17.99 9.41 4.89
C GLY A 173 -17.88 10.52 3.84
N LYS A 174 -16.66 10.89 3.45
CA LYS A 174 -16.39 11.99 2.50
C LYS A 174 -16.08 11.44 1.12
N PRO A 175 -16.66 11.99 0.04
CA PRO A 175 -16.42 11.51 -1.31
C PRO A 175 -15.00 11.80 -1.78
N ILE A 176 -14.52 10.96 -2.69
CA ILE A 176 -13.24 11.14 -3.35
C ILE A 176 -13.42 11.19 -4.87
N MET A 177 -12.50 11.86 -5.55
CA MET A 177 -12.28 11.75 -6.99
C MET A 177 -10.87 11.19 -7.24
N GLY A 178 -10.76 9.95 -7.67
CA GLY A 178 -9.48 9.34 -8.04
C GLY A 178 -9.15 9.59 -9.52
N ILE A 179 -7.93 10.00 -9.82
CA ILE A 179 -7.35 10.09 -11.16
C ILE A 179 -6.20 9.08 -11.21
N MET A 180 -6.34 8.10 -12.10
CA MET A 180 -5.57 6.86 -12.11
C MET A 180 -5.17 6.52 -13.54
N ASP A 181 -4.01 5.91 -13.78
CA ASP A 181 -3.64 5.39 -15.10
C ASP A 181 -3.81 3.86 -15.22
N GLY A 182 -4.10 3.19 -14.10
CA GLY A 182 -4.40 1.77 -14.03
C GLY A 182 -3.18 0.87 -13.86
N ASP A 183 -2.02 1.43 -13.50
CA ASP A 183 -0.78 0.69 -13.23
C ASP A 183 -0.67 0.12 -11.81
N ALA A 184 -1.73 0.22 -11.00
CA ALA A 184 -1.77 -0.19 -9.60
C ALA A 184 -1.04 -1.52 -9.34
N ASP A 185 -0.16 -1.51 -8.35
CA ASP A 185 0.65 -2.67 -7.92
C ASP A 185 -0.23 -3.86 -7.41
N GLY A 186 -1.54 -3.63 -7.25
CA GLY A 186 -2.56 -4.62 -6.87
C GLY A 186 -2.56 -4.97 -5.37
N LEU A 187 -1.82 -4.19 -4.57
CA LEU A 187 -1.57 -4.44 -3.15
C LEU A 187 -2.74 -4.09 -2.23
N MET A 188 -3.63 -3.21 -2.68
CA MET A 188 -4.90 -2.93 -2.06
C MET A 188 -6.01 -3.27 -3.05
N ALA A 189 -6.91 -4.17 -2.66
CA ALA A 189 -8.21 -4.22 -3.32
C ALA A 189 -8.88 -2.87 -3.07
N LEU A 190 -9.50 -2.28 -4.09
CA LEU A 190 -10.40 -1.14 -3.92
C LEU A 190 -11.34 -1.48 -2.76
N SER A 191 -11.13 -0.81 -1.62
CA SER A 191 -12.02 -0.89 -0.49
C SER A 191 -13.38 -0.34 -0.91
N LYS A 192 -14.37 -0.48 -0.04
CA LYS A 192 -15.64 0.22 -0.21
C LYS A 192 -15.35 1.70 -0.43
N LEU A 193 -15.65 2.21 -1.63
CA LEU A 193 -15.55 3.64 -1.90
C LEU A 193 -16.69 4.35 -1.18
N PRO A 194 -16.45 5.57 -0.65
CA PRO A 194 -17.53 6.41 -0.16
C PRO A 194 -18.58 6.63 -1.26
N SER A 195 -19.86 6.70 -0.91
CA SER A 195 -20.91 7.12 -1.86
C SER A 195 -20.59 8.49 -2.46
N ASN A 196 -21.05 8.73 -3.69
CA ASN A 196 -20.74 9.91 -4.50
C ASN A 196 -19.25 10.06 -4.89
N SER A 197 -18.44 9.01 -4.75
CA SER A 197 -17.06 9.01 -5.26
C SER A 197 -17.02 8.76 -6.77
N ILE A 198 -15.97 9.27 -7.41
CA ILE A 198 -15.72 9.14 -8.85
C ILE A 198 -14.29 8.62 -9.05
N LEU A 199 -14.10 7.66 -9.95
CA LEU A 199 -12.78 7.29 -10.44
C LEU A 199 -12.68 7.58 -11.94
N LEU A 200 -11.58 8.21 -12.35
CA LEU A 200 -11.24 8.53 -13.72
C LEU A 200 -9.96 7.75 -14.07
N VAL A 201 -10.09 6.81 -15.00
CA VAL A 201 -8.93 6.12 -15.57
C VAL A 201 -8.50 6.89 -16.82
N VAL A 202 -7.30 7.45 -16.79
CA VAL A 202 -6.70 8.27 -17.84
C VAL A 202 -5.49 7.55 -18.45
N GLU A 203 -4.76 8.21 -19.37
CA GLU A 203 -3.51 7.69 -19.91
C GLU A 203 -2.32 7.91 -18.99
N ARG A 204 -2.24 9.08 -18.36
CA ARG A 204 -1.16 9.50 -17.47
C ARG A 204 -1.76 10.38 -16.38
N ASP A 205 -1.79 9.87 -15.17
CA ASP A 205 -2.41 10.54 -14.03
C ASP A 205 -1.63 11.79 -13.59
N ASP A 206 -0.31 11.77 -13.63
CA ASP A 206 0.57 12.93 -13.37
C ASP A 206 0.17 14.15 -14.21
N GLU A 207 0.02 13.97 -15.52
CA GLU A 207 -0.30 15.06 -16.44
C GLU A 207 -1.74 15.55 -16.26
N ALA A 208 -2.67 14.61 -16.05
CA ALA A 208 -4.06 14.94 -15.77
C ALA A 208 -4.20 15.68 -14.43
N GLY A 209 -3.47 15.25 -13.40
CA GLY A 209 -3.40 15.88 -12.09
C GLY A 209 -2.89 17.31 -12.17
N GLN A 210 -1.76 17.51 -12.85
CA GLN A 210 -1.22 18.85 -13.05
C GLN A 210 -2.16 19.76 -13.84
N LEU A 211 -2.84 19.24 -14.86
CA LEU A 211 -3.84 19.98 -15.62
C LEU A 211 -5.02 20.41 -14.75
N VAL A 212 -5.52 19.52 -13.89
CA VAL A 212 -6.58 19.78 -12.92
C VAL A 212 -6.13 20.84 -11.91
N LYS A 213 -4.92 20.70 -11.36
CA LYS A 213 -4.35 21.67 -10.43
C LYS A 213 -4.34 23.07 -11.00
N GLN A 214 -3.89 23.22 -12.25
CA GLN A 214 -3.80 24.53 -12.90
C GLN A 214 -5.16 25.12 -13.27
N ARG A 215 -6.05 24.31 -13.89
CA ARG A 215 -7.30 24.82 -14.48
C ARG A 215 -8.50 24.81 -13.56
N VAL A 216 -8.53 23.93 -12.56
CA VAL A 216 -9.67 23.80 -11.63
C VAL A 216 -9.33 24.38 -10.26
N LEU A 217 -8.11 24.16 -9.75
CA LEU A 217 -7.69 24.66 -8.43
C LEU A 217 -6.86 25.95 -8.48
N GLY A 218 -6.60 26.51 -9.68
CA GLY A 218 -5.84 27.76 -9.84
C GLY A 218 -4.39 27.67 -9.34
N GLY A 219 -3.76 26.51 -9.51
CA GLY A 219 -2.38 26.24 -9.11
C GLY A 219 -2.19 25.86 -7.63
N LYS A 220 -3.27 25.72 -6.86
CA LYS A 220 -3.25 25.40 -5.42
C LYS A 220 -3.66 23.94 -5.17
N ASP A 221 -3.41 23.47 -3.95
CA ASP A 221 -3.83 22.13 -3.48
C ASP A 221 -5.20 22.14 -2.78
N TYR A 222 -5.89 23.29 -2.79
CA TYR A 222 -7.18 23.47 -2.15
C TYR A 222 -8.02 24.52 -2.88
N VAL A 223 -9.32 24.26 -2.98
CA VAL A 223 -10.33 25.20 -3.47
C VAL A 223 -11.54 25.22 -2.54
N GLU A 224 -12.03 26.41 -2.24
CA GLU A 224 -13.24 26.61 -1.43
C GLU A 224 -14.49 26.57 -2.32
N ASP A 225 -14.85 25.37 -2.78
CA ASP A 225 -16.03 25.10 -3.61
C ASP A 225 -16.58 23.71 -3.26
N SER A 226 -17.84 23.43 -3.60
CA SER A 226 -18.46 22.14 -3.28
C SER A 226 -17.82 20.99 -4.05
N PHE A 227 -17.77 19.80 -3.45
CA PHE A 227 -17.16 18.64 -4.10
C PHE A 227 -17.84 18.30 -5.42
N LYS A 228 -19.17 18.42 -5.47
CA LYS A 228 -19.95 18.15 -6.68
C LYS A 228 -19.54 19.06 -7.84
N VAL A 229 -19.43 20.37 -7.61
CA VAL A 229 -19.08 21.36 -8.64
C VAL A 229 -17.65 21.14 -9.14
N VAL A 230 -16.72 20.95 -8.22
CA VAL A 230 -15.31 20.69 -8.58
C VAL A 230 -15.20 19.39 -9.37
N ALA A 231 -15.87 18.32 -8.93
CA ALA A 231 -15.86 17.03 -9.61
C ALA A 231 -16.43 17.12 -11.04
N GLU A 232 -17.54 17.84 -11.24
CA GLU A 232 -18.11 18.05 -12.58
C GLU A 232 -17.12 18.79 -13.50
N ARG A 233 -16.48 19.85 -13.01
CA ARG A 233 -15.44 20.58 -13.77
C ARG A 233 -14.25 19.69 -14.16
N VAL A 234 -13.79 18.83 -13.24
CA VAL A 234 -12.69 17.90 -13.52
C VAL A 234 -13.10 16.86 -14.57
N VAL A 235 -14.30 16.30 -14.47
CA VAL A 235 -14.82 15.34 -15.46
C VAL A 235 -14.92 15.97 -16.84
N GLU A 236 -15.43 17.21 -16.94
CA GLU A 236 -15.51 17.92 -18.21
C GLU A 236 -14.12 18.20 -18.80
N LEU A 237 -13.18 18.63 -17.96
CA LEU A 237 -11.80 18.93 -18.36
C LEU A 237 -11.05 17.71 -18.87
N LEU A 238 -11.17 16.57 -18.18
CA LEU A 238 -10.47 15.32 -18.50
C LEU A 238 -11.26 14.41 -19.45
N LYS A 239 -12.46 14.79 -19.88
CA LYS A 239 -13.28 14.02 -20.82
C LYS A 239 -12.53 13.52 -22.06
N PRO A 240 -11.64 14.32 -22.70
CA PRO A 240 -10.92 13.86 -23.90
C PRO A 240 -9.89 12.77 -23.62
N THR A 241 -9.33 12.71 -22.41
CA THR A 241 -8.23 11.81 -22.02
C THR A 241 -8.69 10.66 -21.14
N THR A 242 -9.94 10.67 -20.68
CA THR A 242 -10.50 9.65 -19.80
C THR A 242 -10.94 8.43 -20.62
N LYS A 243 -10.35 7.28 -20.33
CA LYS A 243 -10.72 5.98 -20.91
C LYS A 243 -11.97 5.42 -20.24
N ILE A 244 -12.03 5.51 -18.91
CA ILE A 244 -13.11 4.92 -18.10
C ILE A 244 -13.50 5.90 -17.00
N THR A 245 -14.80 6.08 -16.79
CA THR A 245 -15.36 6.82 -15.66
C THR A 245 -16.23 5.89 -14.82
N ILE A 246 -15.91 5.75 -13.54
CA ILE A 246 -16.68 4.97 -12.57
C ILE A 246 -17.30 5.94 -11.59
N ARG A 247 -18.64 5.95 -11.47
CA ARG A 247 -19.37 6.78 -10.49
C ARG A 247 -20.11 5.89 -9.52
N LEU A 248 -19.85 6.07 -8.23
CA LEU A 248 -20.60 5.38 -7.18
C LEU A 248 -21.78 6.24 -6.73
N ARG A 249 -22.92 5.57 -6.56
CA ARG A 249 -24.14 6.17 -5.99
C ARG A 249 -24.13 6.07 -4.47
#